data_AF-A0A507DXB1-F1
#
_entry.id   AF-A0A507DXB1-F1
#
_cell.length_a   1.000
_cell.length_b   1.000
_cell.length_c   1.000
_cell.angle_alpha   90.00
_cell.angle_beta   90.00
_cell.angle_gamma   90.00
#
_symmetry.space_group_name_H-M   'P 1'
#
loop_
_entity.id
_entity.type
_entity.pdbx_description
1 polymer ?
#
loop_
_entity_poly.entity_id
_entity_poly.type
_entity_poly.pdbx_seq_one_letter_code
_entity_poly.pdbx_strand_id
1 'polypeptide(L)'
;MSDSGNCDELVELLEEDDVKDALNLSEVEEDTAASPPPEQDPILLEKQAWVKRMRLMFCVREDLEITKNIIHEDGTLNQEYFRPPKGIKLMGEEVKKWTEKERGLLVKGIETYGIGHFREISEALLPDWQPNDLRVKSMRLVGRQNLQEYKDWKGDEEAIKAEFERNKDIGTRLGCWKSGVLVYDDDGKVDAEIKANPVKRGADIKGGLERSDKKRRRV
;
A
#
# COMPACT_ATOMS: atom_id res chain seq x y z
N MET A 1 30.70 35.25 -28.41
CA MET A 1 30.76 36.29 -27.36
C MET A 1 29.49 36.10 -26.53
N SER A 2 29.36 35.03 -25.75
CA SER A 2 30.20 34.53 -24.64
C SER A 2 30.01 35.37 -23.38
N ASP A 3 29.23 34.81 -22.44
CA ASP A 3 29.26 34.91 -20.96
C ASP A 3 27.85 34.51 -20.47
N SER A 4 27.53 33.33 -19.91
CA SER A 4 28.22 32.30 -19.11
C SER A 4 28.81 32.77 -17.77
N GLY A 5 27.97 32.75 -16.74
CA GLY A 5 28.32 32.50 -15.33
C GLY A 5 27.07 31.89 -14.68
N ASN A 6 27.01 30.59 -14.39
CA ASN A 6 27.69 29.80 -13.36
C ASN A 6 27.26 30.11 -11.93
N CYS A 7 26.32 29.30 -11.43
CA CYS A 7 26.27 28.71 -10.09
C CYS A 7 25.76 27.27 -10.36
N ASP A 8 26.57 26.21 -10.28
CA ASP A 8 26.96 25.49 -9.06
C ASP A 8 25.76 25.32 -8.10
N GLU A 9 25.36 24.16 -7.61
CA GLU A 9 25.94 22.81 -7.53
C GLU A 9 24.84 21.96 -6.82
N LEU A 10 24.94 20.62 -6.84
CA LEU A 10 24.05 19.62 -6.19
C LEU A 10 22.86 19.13 -7.04
N VAL A 11 23.03 18.00 -7.75
CA VAL A 11 22.85 16.64 -7.19
C VAL A 11 23.41 15.66 -8.23
N GLU A 12 24.64 15.21 -7.98
CA GLU A 12 25.22 14.01 -8.57
C GLU A 12 25.54 13.05 -7.41
N LEU A 13 25.59 11.75 -7.71
CA LEU A 13 25.82 10.60 -6.81
C LEU A 13 24.55 9.92 -6.31
N LEU A 14 24.19 8.81 -6.97
CA LEU A 14 24.34 7.46 -6.42
C LEU A 14 24.21 6.46 -7.59
N GLU A 15 25.33 6.23 -8.27
CA GLU A 15 25.61 4.97 -8.95
C GLU A 15 25.98 3.97 -7.85
N GLU A 16 25.18 2.92 -7.67
CA GLU A 16 25.47 1.82 -6.76
C GLU A 16 25.90 0.61 -7.58
N ASP A 17 27.16 0.58 -7.98
CA ASP A 17 27.87 -0.65 -8.33
C ASP A 17 29.31 -0.55 -7.76
N ASP A 18 29.80 -1.66 -7.23
CA ASP A 18 31.15 -1.93 -6.71
C ASP A 18 31.53 -1.48 -5.28
N VAL A 19 31.07 -2.26 -4.29
CA VAL A 19 31.94 -2.67 -3.16
C VAL A 19 31.92 -4.20 -2.98
N LYS A 20 32.84 -4.84 -3.71
CA LYS A 20 33.79 -5.85 -3.24
C LYS A 20 33.22 -7.10 -2.53
N ASP A 21 33.26 -8.19 -3.31
CA ASP A 21 34.01 -9.40 -2.99
C ASP A 21 34.85 -9.33 -1.70
N ALA A 22 34.37 -10.03 -0.67
CA ALA A 22 35.21 -10.73 0.30
C ALA A 22 34.32 -11.50 1.30
N LEU A 23 33.70 -12.61 0.88
CA LEU A 23 33.31 -13.67 1.81
C LEU A 23 33.79 -15.02 1.27
N ASN A 24 35.09 -15.20 1.49
CA ASN A 24 35.78 -16.47 1.51
C ASN A 24 35.13 -17.36 2.57
N LEU A 25 34.33 -18.34 2.14
CA LEU A 25 33.85 -19.44 2.96
C LEU A 25 35.00 -20.44 3.13
N SER A 26 35.69 -20.37 4.27
CA SER A 26 36.48 -21.48 4.78
C SER A 26 36.47 -21.46 6.31
N GLU A 27 35.77 -22.46 6.87
CA GLU A 27 36.07 -23.16 8.13
C GLU A 27 36.39 -22.30 9.35
N VAL A 28 35.43 -22.21 10.27
CA VAL A 28 35.72 -22.12 11.70
C VAL A 28 34.87 -23.15 12.42
N GLU A 29 35.56 -24.21 12.86
CA GLU A 29 35.07 -25.26 13.74
C GLU A 29 34.68 -24.69 15.12
N GLU A 30 33.79 -25.41 15.82
CA GLU A 30 33.50 -25.26 17.24
C GLU A 30 34.79 -25.31 18.07
N ASP A 31 35.01 -24.36 18.98
CA ASP A 31 35.07 -24.72 20.40
C ASP A 31 34.96 -23.53 21.36
N THR A 32 34.29 -23.83 22.47
CA THR A 32 34.10 -23.13 23.74
C THR A 32 34.88 -21.85 24.08
N ALA A 33 34.14 -20.78 24.38
CA ALA A 33 34.32 -19.97 25.60
C ALA A 33 33.09 -19.06 25.82
N ALA A 34 32.20 -19.48 26.71
CA ALA A 34 31.07 -18.66 27.15
C ALA A 34 31.59 -17.41 27.87
N SER A 35 31.61 -16.28 27.16
CA SER A 35 31.70 -14.96 27.78
C SER A 35 30.52 -14.77 28.74
N PRO A 36 30.72 -14.24 29.96
CA PRO A 36 29.61 -13.98 30.87
C PRO A 36 28.61 -13.04 30.20
N PRO A 37 27.29 -13.32 30.28
CA PRO A 37 26.28 -12.48 29.66
C PRO A 37 26.37 -11.05 30.26
N PRO A 38 26.20 -10.00 29.43
CA PRO A 38 26.21 -8.62 29.91
C PRO A 38 25.16 -8.46 31.02
N GLU A 39 25.48 -7.70 32.08
CA GLU A 39 24.55 -7.38 33.17
C GLU A 39 23.23 -6.86 32.59
N GLN A 40 22.22 -7.72 32.54
CA GLN A 40 20.91 -7.37 32.01
C GLN A 40 20.16 -6.57 33.07
N ASP A 41 19.51 -5.48 32.63
CA ASP A 41 18.65 -4.67 33.49
C ASP A 41 17.63 -5.59 34.22
N PRO A 42 17.57 -5.58 35.56
CA PRO A 42 16.67 -6.43 36.34
C PRO A 42 15.20 -6.27 35.93
N ILE A 43 14.79 -5.09 35.46
CA ILE A 43 13.44 -4.82 34.97
C ILE A 43 13.16 -5.59 33.67
N LEU A 44 14.16 -5.72 32.79
CA LEU A 44 14.02 -6.48 31.55
C LEU A 44 13.94 -7.98 31.82
N LEU A 45 14.73 -8.49 32.76
CA LEU A 45 14.67 -9.89 33.20
C LEU A 45 13.28 -10.26 33.75
N GLU A 46 12.71 -9.40 34.60
CA GLU A 46 11.37 -9.62 35.15
C GLU A 46 10.30 -9.64 34.04
N LYS A 47 10.36 -8.67 33.11
CA LYS A 47 9.46 -8.62 31.95
C LYS A 47 9.61 -9.86 31.07
N GLN A 48 10.83 -10.30 30.78
CA GLN A 48 11.07 -11.50 29.99
C GLN A 48 10.53 -12.76 30.67
N ALA A 49 10.73 -12.90 31.99
CA ALA A 49 10.17 -14.00 32.76
C ALA A 49 8.63 -13.98 32.73
N TRP A 50 8.01 -12.80 32.85
CA TRP A 50 6.56 -12.65 32.72
C TRP A 50 6.06 -13.05 31.32
N VAL A 51 6.73 -12.59 30.25
CA VAL A 51 6.38 -12.96 28.87
C VAL A 51 6.47 -14.47 28.64
N LYS A 52 7.55 -15.12 29.14
CA LYS A 52 7.71 -16.58 29.04
C LYS A 52 6.56 -17.32 29.72
N ARG A 53 6.18 -16.89 30.92
CA ARG A 53 5.01 -17.46 31.64
C ARG A 53 3.71 -17.28 30.87
N MET A 54 3.47 -16.08 30.33
CA MET A 54 2.25 -15.81 29.55
C MET A 54 2.15 -16.70 28.30
N ARG A 55 3.28 -16.92 27.60
CA ARG A 55 3.31 -17.81 26.43
C ARG A 55 2.95 -19.25 26.79
N LEU A 56 3.52 -19.78 27.88
CA LEU A 56 3.20 -21.14 28.33
C LEU A 56 1.73 -21.31 28.70
N MET A 57 1.09 -20.29 29.29
CA MET A 57 -0.32 -20.36 29.67
C MET A 57 -1.29 -20.23 28.48
N PHE A 58 -0.99 -19.35 27.52
CA PHE A 58 -1.97 -18.93 26.52
C PHE A 58 -1.67 -19.40 25.09
N CYS A 59 -0.43 -19.74 24.77
CA CYS A 59 -0.06 -20.15 23.41
C CYS A 59 -0.08 -21.67 23.23
N VAL A 60 0.14 -22.45 24.28
CA VAL A 60 0.10 -23.92 24.24
C VAL A 60 -1.24 -24.39 24.80
N ARG A 61 -1.98 -25.14 24.01
CA ARG A 61 -3.27 -25.70 24.40
C ARG A 61 -3.22 -27.23 24.34
N GLU A 62 -3.62 -27.89 25.43
CA GLU A 62 -3.60 -29.34 25.54
C GLU A 62 -4.50 -30.02 24.50
N ASP A 63 -5.58 -29.36 24.09
CA ASP A 63 -6.56 -29.88 23.13
C ASP A 63 -6.15 -29.70 21.65
N LEU A 64 -5.10 -28.92 21.37
CA LEU A 64 -4.64 -28.62 20.01
C LEU A 64 -3.16 -28.97 19.84
N GLU A 65 -2.88 -30.16 19.30
CA GLU A 65 -1.53 -30.67 19.07
C GLU A 65 -0.64 -29.69 18.27
N ILE A 66 -1.23 -28.99 17.30
CA ILE A 66 -0.52 -28.01 16.46
C ILE A 66 0.11 -26.88 17.26
N THR A 67 -0.43 -26.56 18.43
CA THR A 67 0.05 -25.45 19.27
C THR A 67 1.28 -25.81 20.11
N LYS A 68 1.57 -27.10 20.29
CA LYS A 68 2.70 -27.57 21.09
C LYS A 68 4.06 -27.22 20.48
N ASN A 69 4.10 -27.02 19.16
CA ASN A 69 5.34 -26.67 18.45
C ASN A 69 5.59 -25.15 18.35
N ILE A 70 4.69 -24.31 18.88
CA ILE A 70 4.77 -22.85 18.79
C ILE A 70 5.77 -22.28 19.82
N ILE A 71 5.78 -22.83 21.03
CA ILE A 71 6.57 -22.37 22.17
C ILE A 71 7.40 -23.54 22.70
N HIS A 72 8.68 -23.29 22.99
CA HIS A 72 9.54 -24.26 23.66
C HIS A 72 9.17 -24.40 25.14
N GLU A 73 9.56 -25.50 25.78
CA GLU A 73 9.24 -25.77 27.20
C GLU A 73 9.77 -24.68 28.15
N ASP A 74 10.81 -23.93 27.76
CA ASP A 74 11.38 -22.81 28.52
C ASP A 74 10.62 -21.47 28.34
N GLY A 75 9.51 -21.48 27.60
CA GLY A 75 8.68 -20.31 27.29
C GLY A 75 9.22 -19.42 26.17
N THR A 76 10.31 -19.82 25.50
CA THR A 76 10.82 -19.12 24.32
C THR A 76 10.04 -19.48 23.06
N LEU A 77 10.04 -18.56 22.09
CA LEU A 77 9.30 -18.72 20.85
C LEU A 77 10.07 -19.63 19.89
N ASN A 78 9.41 -20.64 19.33
CA ASN A 78 9.99 -21.44 18.26
C ASN A 78 9.98 -20.64 16.95
N GLN A 79 11.09 -19.96 16.64
CA GLN A 79 11.20 -19.14 15.43
C GLN A 79 11.05 -19.95 14.14
N GLU A 80 11.40 -21.24 14.15
CA GLU A 80 11.29 -22.11 12.98
C GLU A 80 9.82 -22.41 12.65
N TYR A 81 8.93 -22.43 13.64
CA TYR A 81 7.49 -22.61 13.44
C TYR A 81 6.87 -21.50 12.57
N PHE A 82 7.37 -20.27 12.68
CA PHE A 82 6.87 -19.11 11.94
C PHE A 82 7.57 -18.88 10.61
N ARG A 83 8.62 -19.66 10.31
CA ARG A 83 9.26 -19.60 9.01
C ARG A 83 8.45 -20.42 8.00
N PRO A 84 8.31 -19.93 6.75
CA PRO A 84 7.82 -20.77 5.67
C PRO A 84 8.62 -22.08 5.63
N PRO A 85 7.97 -23.24 5.41
CA PRO A 85 8.68 -24.52 5.41
C PRO A 85 9.85 -24.48 4.42
N LYS A 86 11.05 -24.80 4.91
CA LYS A 86 12.27 -24.85 4.09
C LYS A 86 12.03 -25.78 2.90
N GLY A 87 12.15 -25.24 1.68
CA GLY A 87 11.91 -25.99 0.44
C GLY A 87 10.57 -25.70 -0.23
N ILE A 88 9.62 -25.07 0.45
CA ILE A 88 8.53 -24.36 -0.23
C ILE A 88 9.12 -23.02 -0.69
N LYS A 89 9.94 -23.08 -1.75
CA LYS A 89 9.74 -22.08 -2.79
C LYS A 89 8.25 -22.22 -3.10
N LEU A 90 7.47 -21.15 -2.98
CA LEU A 90 6.13 -21.10 -3.57
C LEU A 90 6.36 -21.38 -5.06
N MET A 91 6.42 -22.65 -5.43
CA MET A 91 6.92 -23.13 -6.71
C MET A 91 5.78 -22.87 -7.68
N GLY A 92 5.85 -21.72 -8.36
CA GLY A 92 5.11 -21.51 -9.60
C GLY A 92 4.22 -20.28 -9.66
N GLU A 93 3.93 -19.59 -8.54
CA GLU A 93 3.28 -18.29 -8.63
C GLU A 93 4.35 -17.21 -8.77
N GLU A 94 4.62 -16.79 -10.00
CA GLU A 94 5.29 -15.52 -10.26
C GLU A 94 4.56 -14.47 -9.42
N VAL A 95 5.25 -13.89 -8.44
CA VAL A 95 4.68 -12.85 -7.58
C VAL A 95 4.17 -11.75 -8.51
N LYS A 96 2.85 -11.67 -8.63
CA LYS A 96 2.21 -10.83 -9.61
C LYS A 96 2.54 -9.37 -9.32
N LYS A 97 3.33 -8.76 -10.20
CA LYS A 97 3.79 -7.38 -10.02
C LYS A 97 2.76 -6.45 -10.62
N TRP A 98 2.35 -5.44 -9.85
CA TRP A 98 1.51 -4.36 -10.35
C TRP A 98 2.38 -3.34 -11.09
N THR A 99 2.21 -3.27 -12.42
CA THR A 99 2.99 -2.45 -13.35
C THR A 99 2.14 -1.34 -13.98
N GLU A 100 2.80 -0.45 -14.73
CA GLU A 100 2.13 0.64 -15.44
C GLU A 100 1.11 0.15 -16.48
N LYS A 101 1.33 -1.03 -17.06
CA LYS A 101 0.38 -1.64 -18.01
C LYS A 101 -0.95 -1.94 -17.33
N GLU A 102 -0.92 -2.56 -16.16
CA GLU A 102 -2.13 -2.90 -15.41
C GLU A 102 -2.81 -1.66 -14.84
N ARG A 103 -2.01 -0.65 -14.43
CA ARG A 103 -2.52 0.67 -14.07
C ARG A 103 -3.32 1.29 -15.22
N GLY A 104 -2.75 1.35 -16.43
CA GLY A 104 -3.43 1.89 -17.61
C GLY A 104 -4.70 1.12 -18.00
N LEU A 105 -4.67 -0.21 -17.89
CA LEU A 105 -5.86 -1.05 -18.10
C LEU A 105 -6.95 -0.79 -17.06
N LEU A 106 -6.58 -0.57 -15.79
CA LEU A 106 -7.53 -0.20 -14.75
C LEU A 106 -8.17 1.16 -15.02
N VAL A 107 -7.38 2.16 -15.44
CA VAL A 107 -7.90 3.49 -15.85
C VAL A 107 -8.92 3.34 -16.98
N LYS A 108 -8.58 2.59 -18.03
CA LYS A 108 -9.49 2.31 -19.15
C LYS A 108 -10.76 1.58 -18.72
N GLY A 109 -10.63 0.66 -17.76
CA GLY A 109 -11.74 -0.05 -17.15
C GLY A 109 -12.68 0.87 -16.39
N ILE A 110 -12.13 1.80 -15.61
CA ILE A 110 -12.90 2.83 -14.88
C ILE A 110 -13.59 3.78 -15.86
N GLU A 111 -12.93 4.20 -16.94
CA GLU A 111 -13.53 5.04 -17.97
C GLU A 111 -14.72 4.35 -18.66
N THR A 112 -14.58 3.04 -18.95
CA THR A 112 -15.58 2.26 -19.70
C THR A 112 -16.75 1.82 -18.82
N TYR A 113 -16.46 1.17 -17.69
CA TYR A 113 -17.47 0.54 -16.82
C TYR A 113 -17.83 1.42 -15.63
N GLY A 114 -16.87 2.14 -15.06
CA GLY A 114 -17.05 2.95 -13.86
C GLY A 114 -16.57 2.28 -12.58
N ILE A 115 -16.37 3.09 -11.53
CA ILE A 115 -16.00 2.61 -10.20
C ILE A 115 -17.17 1.86 -9.56
N GLY A 116 -16.92 0.61 -9.15
CA GLY A 116 -17.94 -0.29 -8.61
C GLY A 116 -18.15 -1.55 -9.47
N HIS A 117 -17.82 -1.48 -10.76
CA HIS A 117 -17.92 -2.58 -11.73
C HIS A 117 -16.60 -3.36 -11.88
N PHE A 118 -15.99 -3.72 -10.75
CA PHE A 118 -14.67 -4.36 -10.74
C PHE A 118 -14.68 -5.78 -11.31
N ARG A 119 -15.83 -6.45 -11.29
CA ARG A 119 -15.97 -7.79 -11.87
C ARG A 119 -15.87 -7.72 -13.38
N GLU A 120 -16.56 -6.77 -14.00
CA GLU A 120 -16.56 -6.55 -15.44
C GLU A 120 -15.19 -6.08 -15.94
N ILE A 121 -14.51 -5.22 -15.16
CA ILE A 121 -13.13 -4.80 -15.45
C ILE A 121 -12.16 -5.99 -15.37
N SER A 122 -12.30 -6.84 -14.34
CA SER A 122 -11.50 -8.06 -14.21
C SER A 122 -11.72 -8.99 -15.41
N GLU A 123 -12.96 -9.34 -15.72
CA GLU A 123 -13.29 -10.26 -16.83
C GLU A 123 -12.83 -9.74 -18.20
N ALA A 124 -12.90 -8.42 -18.45
CA ALA A 124 -12.61 -7.84 -19.77
C ALA A 124 -11.16 -7.41 -19.98
N LEU A 125 -10.49 -6.88 -18.95
CA LEU A 125 -9.19 -6.20 -19.09
C LEU A 125 -8.10 -6.76 -18.18
N LEU A 126 -8.46 -7.30 -17.02
CA LEU A 126 -7.52 -7.73 -15.99
C LEU A 126 -7.93 -9.09 -15.39
N PRO A 127 -8.00 -10.17 -16.21
CA PRO A 127 -8.57 -11.46 -15.80
C PRO A 127 -7.79 -12.14 -14.68
N ASP A 128 -6.49 -11.86 -14.60
CA ASP A 128 -5.64 -12.42 -13.57
C ASP A 128 -5.85 -11.72 -12.21
N TRP A 129 -6.51 -10.55 -12.15
CA TRP A 129 -6.65 -9.73 -10.94
C TRP A 129 -8.03 -9.92 -10.33
N GLN A 130 -8.09 -10.20 -9.03
CA GLN A 130 -9.37 -10.36 -8.35
C GLN A 130 -10.09 -9.00 -8.22
N PRO A 131 -11.43 -8.95 -8.29
CA PRO A 131 -12.19 -7.70 -8.17
C PRO A 131 -11.88 -6.90 -6.91
N ASN A 132 -11.58 -7.57 -5.79
CA ASN A 132 -11.21 -6.91 -4.55
C ASN A 132 -9.84 -6.23 -4.62
N ASP A 133 -8.88 -6.83 -5.33
CA ASP A 133 -7.57 -6.19 -5.54
C ASP A 133 -7.73 -4.95 -6.39
N LEU A 134 -8.51 -5.03 -7.48
CA LEU A 134 -8.82 -3.89 -8.32
C LEU A 134 -9.48 -2.76 -7.52
N ARG A 135 -10.41 -3.09 -6.60
CA ARG A 135 -11.00 -2.10 -5.69
C ARG A 135 -9.94 -1.38 -4.86
N VAL A 136 -9.01 -2.11 -4.24
CA VAL A 136 -7.92 -1.51 -3.43
C VAL A 136 -6.98 -0.67 -4.30
N LYS A 137 -6.69 -1.11 -5.53
CA LYS A 137 -5.89 -0.33 -6.48
C LYS A 137 -6.61 0.96 -6.90
N SER A 138 -7.91 0.91 -7.14
CA SER A 138 -8.74 2.09 -7.44
C SER A 138 -8.80 3.07 -6.26
N MET A 139 -8.83 2.58 -5.01
CA MET A 139 -8.75 3.46 -3.83
C MET A 139 -7.47 4.31 -3.85
N ARG A 140 -6.32 3.69 -4.16
CA ARG A 140 -5.03 4.40 -4.26
C ARG A 140 -4.95 5.30 -5.48
N LEU A 141 -5.56 4.88 -6.59
CA LEU A 141 -5.58 5.62 -7.85
C LEU A 141 -6.33 6.95 -7.70
N VAL A 142 -7.49 6.93 -7.04
CA VAL A 142 -8.34 8.12 -6.78
C VAL A 142 -7.95 8.84 -5.48
N GLY A 143 -7.11 8.22 -4.64
CA GLY A 143 -6.69 8.79 -3.37
C GLY A 143 -7.78 8.79 -2.31
N ARG A 144 -8.70 7.81 -2.32
CA ARG A 144 -9.78 7.71 -1.32
C ARG A 144 -10.04 6.27 -0.90
N GLN A 145 -10.13 6.04 0.41
CA GLN A 145 -10.42 4.71 0.95
C GLN A 145 -11.86 4.27 0.67
N ASN A 146 -12.83 5.19 0.82
CA ASN A 146 -14.23 4.87 0.53
C ASN A 146 -14.63 5.30 -0.87
N LEU A 147 -14.97 4.31 -1.69
CA LEU A 147 -15.40 4.49 -3.08
C LEU A 147 -16.93 4.56 -3.25
N GLN A 148 -17.74 4.51 -2.17
CA GLN A 148 -19.20 4.56 -2.27
C GLN A 148 -19.71 5.83 -2.98
N GLU A 149 -19.06 6.98 -2.73
CA GLU A 149 -19.38 8.25 -3.40
C GLU A 149 -19.05 8.24 -4.91
N TYR A 150 -18.17 7.32 -5.31
CA TYR A 150 -17.75 7.12 -6.70
C TYR A 150 -18.53 5.99 -7.39
N LYS A 151 -19.62 5.48 -6.78
CA LYS A 151 -20.41 4.43 -7.42
C LYS A 151 -20.88 4.89 -8.81
N ASP A 152 -20.59 4.05 -9.82
CA ASP A 152 -20.88 4.26 -11.24
C ASP A 152 -20.16 5.48 -11.86
N TRP A 153 -19.21 6.08 -11.12
CA TRP A 153 -18.43 7.21 -11.62
C TRP A 153 -17.44 6.75 -12.68
N LYS A 154 -17.38 7.49 -13.78
CA LYS A 154 -16.48 7.28 -14.91
C LYS A 154 -15.64 8.53 -15.09
N GLY A 155 -14.33 8.35 -15.18
CA GLY A 155 -13.38 9.42 -15.44
C GLY A 155 -12.20 8.88 -16.23
N ASP A 156 -11.65 9.75 -17.07
CA ASP A 156 -10.38 9.53 -17.76
C ASP A 156 -9.20 9.73 -16.80
N GLU A 157 -7.98 9.57 -17.30
CA GLU A 157 -6.77 9.72 -16.49
C GLU A 157 -6.67 11.12 -15.86
N GLU A 158 -7.09 12.16 -16.57
CA GLU A 158 -7.07 13.54 -16.07
C GLU A 158 -8.07 13.76 -14.93
N ALA A 159 -9.30 13.27 -15.08
CA ALA A 159 -10.32 13.35 -14.04
C ALA A 159 -9.91 12.56 -12.78
N ILE A 160 -9.32 11.38 -12.96
CA ILE A 160 -8.80 10.57 -11.86
C ILE A 160 -7.68 11.31 -11.13
N LYS A 161 -6.75 11.94 -11.87
CA LYS A 161 -5.66 12.74 -11.29
C LYS A 161 -6.20 13.97 -10.55
N ALA A 162 -7.20 14.65 -11.11
CA ALA A 162 -7.85 15.79 -10.45
C ALA A 162 -8.53 15.39 -9.14
N GLU A 163 -9.21 14.24 -9.12
CA GLU A 163 -9.80 13.69 -7.90
C GLU A 163 -8.75 13.25 -6.88
N PHE A 164 -7.63 12.68 -7.34
CA PHE A 164 -6.50 12.35 -6.46
C PHE A 164 -5.94 13.58 -5.76
N GLU A 165 -5.61 14.65 -6.51
CA GLU A 165 -5.08 15.89 -5.91
C GLU A 165 -6.12 16.55 -5.00
N ARG A 166 -7.40 16.58 -5.40
CA ARG A 166 -8.49 17.08 -4.55
C ARG A 166 -8.56 16.32 -3.22
N ASN A 167 -8.54 14.99 -3.26
CA ASN A 167 -8.61 14.16 -2.05
C ASN A 167 -7.35 14.30 -1.18
N LYS A 168 -6.19 14.47 -1.82
CA LYS A 168 -4.91 14.73 -1.15
C LYS A 168 -4.90 16.08 -0.45
N ASP A 169 -5.44 17.13 -1.06
CA ASP A 169 -5.54 18.46 -0.46
C ASP A 169 -6.45 18.45 0.77
N ILE A 170 -7.62 17.81 0.65
CA ILE A 170 -8.55 17.64 1.78
C ILE A 170 -7.87 16.85 2.91
N GLY A 171 -7.24 15.73 2.58
CA GLY A 171 -6.57 14.87 3.55
C GLY A 171 -5.39 15.55 4.24
N THR A 172 -4.62 16.34 3.50
CA THR A 172 -3.47 17.08 4.07
C THR A 172 -3.94 18.21 4.98
N ARG A 173 -4.98 18.96 4.58
CA ARG A 173 -5.55 20.05 5.38
C ARG A 173 -6.23 19.55 6.67
N LEU A 174 -6.88 18.40 6.63
CA LEU A 174 -7.60 17.83 7.78
C LEU A 174 -6.76 16.83 8.60
N GLY A 175 -5.55 16.48 8.15
CA GLY A 175 -4.71 15.47 8.81
C GLY A 175 -5.20 14.03 8.62
N CYS A 176 -6.00 13.78 7.58
CA CYS A 176 -6.67 12.50 7.29
C CYS A 176 -6.06 11.77 6.08
N TRP A 177 -4.92 12.23 5.56
CA TRP A 177 -4.18 11.55 4.50
C TRP A 177 -3.29 10.44 5.08
N LYS A 178 -3.60 9.18 4.78
CA LYS A 178 -2.85 8.01 5.28
C LYS A 178 -2.58 7.04 4.15
N SER A 179 -1.31 6.62 4.00
CA SER A 179 -0.90 5.62 3.00
C SER A 179 -1.37 5.93 1.57
N GLY A 180 -1.39 7.21 1.19
CA GLY A 180 -1.79 7.65 -0.16
C GLY A 180 -3.30 7.70 -0.40
N VAL A 181 -4.13 7.66 0.65
CA VAL A 181 -5.59 7.81 0.54
C VAL A 181 -6.16 8.70 1.63
N LEU A 182 -7.26 9.39 1.30
CA LEU A 182 -8.12 10.09 2.24
C LEU A 182 -8.94 9.08 3.04
N VAL A 183 -8.77 9.11 4.36
CA VAL A 183 -9.46 8.28 5.36
C VAL A 183 -10.50 9.12 6.10
N TYR A 184 -11.50 8.46 6.66
CA TYR A 184 -12.47 9.08 7.55
C TYR A 184 -11.85 9.68 8.80
N ASP A 185 -12.48 10.74 9.31
CA ASP A 185 -12.24 11.30 10.62
C ASP A 185 -13.41 11.00 11.56
N ASP A 186 -13.11 10.82 12.85
CA ASP A 186 -14.13 10.56 13.87
C ASP A 186 -15.03 11.79 14.10
N ASP A 187 -14.53 12.98 13.77
CA ASP A 187 -15.26 14.26 13.89
C ASP A 187 -16.22 14.53 12.71
N GLY A 188 -16.19 13.72 11.64
CA GLY A 188 -17.04 13.87 10.44
C GLY A 188 -16.77 15.09 9.56
N LYS A 189 -15.64 15.79 9.74
CA LYS A 189 -15.23 16.96 8.95
C LYS A 189 -14.92 16.58 7.50
N VAL A 190 -14.33 15.40 7.28
CA VAL A 190 -14.05 14.89 5.93
C VAL A 190 -15.35 14.72 5.17
N ASP A 191 -16.36 14.10 5.78
CA ASP A 191 -17.67 13.91 5.15
C ASP A 191 -18.40 15.21 4.87
N ALA A 192 -18.31 16.19 5.80
CA ALA A 192 -18.89 17.50 5.59
C ALA A 192 -18.26 18.21 4.36
N GLU A 193 -16.94 18.14 4.23
CA GLU A 193 -16.22 18.73 3.09
C GLU A 193 -16.58 18.06 1.76
N ILE A 194 -16.70 16.73 1.76
CA ILE A 194 -17.10 15.97 0.57
C ILE A 194 -18.54 16.31 0.16
N LYS A 195 -19.45 16.44 1.13
CA LYS A 195 -20.85 16.83 0.84
C LYS A 195 -20.96 18.26 0.33
N ALA A 196 -20.13 19.18 0.83
CA ALA A 196 -20.08 20.55 0.35
C ALA A 196 -19.54 20.63 -1.09
N ASN A 197 -18.57 19.78 -1.42
CA ASN A 197 -17.93 19.72 -2.73
C ASN A 197 -18.08 18.33 -3.34
N PRO A 198 -19.26 17.93 -3.85
CA PRO A 198 -19.49 16.58 -4.35
C PRO A 198 -18.61 16.24 -5.57
N VAL A 199 -18.37 14.95 -5.77
CA VAL A 199 -17.61 14.43 -6.92
C VAL A 199 -18.34 14.82 -8.20
N LYS A 200 -17.62 15.44 -9.15
CA LYS A 200 -18.17 15.82 -10.45
C LYS A 200 -18.43 14.57 -11.29
N ARG A 201 -19.66 14.35 -11.74
CA ARG A 201 -20.03 13.20 -12.57
C ARG A 201 -19.95 13.58 -14.05
N GLY A 202 -19.76 12.61 -14.94
CA GLY A 202 -19.61 12.84 -16.39
C GLY A 202 -20.74 13.63 -17.07
N ALA A 203 -21.94 13.71 -16.48
CA ALA A 203 -23.02 14.59 -16.94
C ALA A 203 -22.70 16.09 -16.72
N ASP A 204 -21.95 16.42 -15.67
CA ASP A 204 -21.57 17.79 -15.31
C ASP A 204 -20.33 18.27 -16.09
N ILE A 205 -19.50 17.34 -16.58
CA ILE A 205 -18.28 17.65 -17.35
C ILE A 205 -18.61 18.09 -18.79
N LYS A 206 -19.70 17.59 -19.39
CA LYS A 206 -20.13 17.96 -20.75
C LYS A 206 -20.99 19.24 -20.82
N GLY A 207 -21.44 19.79 -19.70
CA GLY A 207 -22.34 20.96 -19.67
C GLY A 207 -21.66 22.33 -19.86
N GLY A 208 -20.33 22.39 -19.92
CA GLY A 208 -19.57 23.64 -19.95
C GLY A 208 -19.29 24.24 -21.34
N LEU A 209 -19.65 23.57 -22.43
CA LEU A 209 -19.19 23.96 -23.77
C LEU A 209 -20.31 23.99 -24.83
N GLU A 210 -21.47 24.57 -24.55
CA GLU A 210 -22.44 24.82 -25.64
C GLU A 210 -23.50 25.90 -25.31
N ARG A 211 -23.08 27.14 -25.01
CA ARG A 211 -23.96 28.32 -25.17
C ARG A 211 -23.17 29.54 -25.63
N SER A 212 -22.81 29.55 -26.91
CA SER A 212 -22.46 30.79 -27.63
C SER A 212 -23.34 30.90 -28.87
N ASP A 213 -24.42 31.67 -28.69
CA ASP A 213 -25.19 32.46 -29.65
C ASP A 213 -25.19 32.06 -31.14
N LYS A 214 -26.18 31.24 -31.52
CA LYS A 214 -26.84 31.37 -32.83
C LYS A 214 -28.09 32.23 -32.67
N LYS A 215 -27.91 33.56 -32.65
CA LYS A 215 -29.00 34.52 -32.76
C LYS A 215 -29.61 34.39 -34.16
N ARG A 216 -30.75 33.72 -34.22
CA ARG A 216 -31.60 33.54 -35.40
C ARG A 216 -31.91 34.90 -36.02
N ARG A 217 -31.46 35.12 -37.26
CA ARG A 217 -32.13 36.01 -38.21
C ARG A 217 -33.59 35.57 -38.30
N ARG A 218 -34.52 36.47 -38.01
CA ARG A 218 -35.90 36.37 -38.47
C ARG A 218 -36.18 37.53 -39.42
N VAL A 219 -36.85 37.13 -40.50
CA VAL A 219 -37.38 37.88 -41.64
C VAL A 219 -38.26 39.03 -41.19
#